data_AF-A0A447JKU3-F1
#
_entry.id   AF-A0A447JKU3-F1
#
_cell.length_a   1.000
_cell.length_b   1.000
_cell.length_c   1.000
_cell.angle_alpha   90.00
_cell.angle_beta   90.00
_cell.angle_gamma   90.00
#
_symmetry.space_group_name_H-M   'P 1'
#
loop_
_entity.id
_entity.type
_entity.pdbx_description
1 polymer ?
#
loop_
_entity_poly.entity_id
_entity_poly.type
_entity_poly.pdbx_seq_one_letter_code
_entity_poly.pdbx_strand_id
1 'polypeptide(L)'
;MGGAQLVSRYQGLSADHIEYLDEAGVAAMRDGGTVGVLLPGAFYFLRETQRPPVELLRRYQVPVAVASDFNPGTSPFCSLHLAMNMACVQFGLTPEEAWAGVTRHAARALGRQATHGQIRAGYRANFVVWDAEQPVEIVYEPGVTLYISGYTEEKSHDANGIPASPALWQGRDDSIEAPDARRLFQTVTRSETFSPENWQQKIALMGFACDEGVKRNAGRPGAAGGPDALRKALANMASHQGHERLVDLGNWVAPTPDLEGAQQALRDAVSRCLRAGMRTLVLGGGHETAFGHGAGVLDAFAQESVGIINLDAHLDLRQTDRATSGTPFRQLAQLCDVQSRAFHYACFGVSRAANTQALWREAQWRNVTVVEDLDCHDALAQMTQFIDKVDKIYLTIDLDVLPVWEMPAVSAPAALGVPLIQVLRLIEPVCRSGKLQAADLVEFNPRFDEDGAAARVAARLGWQIAHWWR
;
A
#
# COMPACT_ATOMS: atom_id res chain seq x y z
N MET A 1 -10.19 44.34 -25.33
CA MET A 1 -11.39 43.59 -24.88
C MET A 1 -10.94 42.70 -23.73
N GLY A 2 -11.51 42.88 -22.53
CA GLY A 2 -11.11 42.11 -21.35
C GLY A 2 -11.51 40.65 -21.48
N GLY A 3 -10.57 39.73 -21.22
CA GLY A 3 -10.77 38.28 -21.38
C GLY A 3 -11.98 37.76 -20.58
N ALA A 4 -12.16 38.22 -19.34
CA ALA A 4 -13.30 37.85 -18.50
C ALA A 4 -14.66 38.28 -19.08
N GLN A 5 -14.73 39.45 -19.72
CA GLN A 5 -15.95 39.93 -20.36
C GLN A 5 -16.31 39.08 -21.60
N LEU A 6 -15.30 38.61 -22.33
CA LEU A 6 -15.48 37.68 -23.43
C LEU A 6 -15.98 36.33 -22.92
N VAL A 7 -15.30 35.73 -21.93
CA VAL A 7 -15.67 34.45 -21.31
C VAL A 7 -17.11 34.47 -20.80
N SER A 8 -17.52 35.52 -20.09
CA SER A 8 -18.91 35.65 -19.61
C SER A 8 -19.93 35.70 -20.76
N ARG A 9 -19.67 36.48 -21.82
CA ARG A 9 -20.58 36.57 -22.99
C ARG A 9 -20.78 35.23 -23.69
N TYR A 10 -19.79 34.34 -23.63
CA TYR A 10 -19.84 33.00 -24.20
C TYR A 10 -20.20 31.91 -23.17
N GLN A 11 -20.71 32.28 -21.99
CA GLN A 11 -21.12 31.36 -20.92
C GLN A 11 -19.98 30.44 -20.42
N GLY A 12 -18.74 30.95 -20.41
CA GLY A 12 -17.63 30.24 -19.81
C GLY A 12 -17.79 30.08 -18.30
N LEU A 13 -17.43 28.91 -17.79
CA LEU A 13 -17.67 28.50 -16.40
C LEU A 13 -16.80 29.27 -15.40
N SER A 14 -15.56 29.59 -15.78
CA SER A 14 -14.64 30.35 -14.94
C SER A 14 -13.73 31.27 -15.77
N ALA A 15 -13.18 32.29 -15.12
CA ALA A 15 -12.16 33.17 -15.68
C ALA A 15 -11.00 33.31 -14.70
N ASP A 16 -9.80 33.10 -15.23
CA ASP A 16 -8.53 33.20 -14.50
C ASP A 16 -7.84 34.54 -14.85
N HIS A 17 -6.70 34.84 -14.21
CA HIS A 17 -5.93 36.06 -14.44
C HIS A 17 -6.78 37.35 -14.34
N ILE A 18 -7.53 37.46 -13.25
CA ILE A 18 -8.50 38.53 -13.01
C ILE A 18 -7.90 39.77 -12.35
N GLU A 19 -6.57 39.91 -12.33
CA GLU A 19 -5.84 41.03 -11.72
C GLU A 19 -6.24 42.39 -12.32
N TYR A 20 -6.55 42.40 -13.62
CA TYR A 20 -6.89 43.59 -14.40
C TYR A 20 -8.40 43.71 -14.68
N LEU A 21 -9.23 43.03 -13.91
CA LEU A 21 -10.68 43.04 -14.09
C LEU A 21 -11.29 44.38 -13.65
N ASP A 22 -12.05 45.03 -14.53
CA ASP A 22 -12.79 46.25 -14.23
C ASP A 22 -14.23 45.97 -13.76
N GLU A 23 -14.93 46.99 -13.29
CA GLU A 23 -16.30 46.85 -12.75
C GLU A 23 -17.29 46.33 -13.80
N ALA A 24 -17.13 46.74 -15.06
CA ALA A 24 -17.94 46.22 -16.16
C ALA A 24 -17.71 44.73 -16.39
N GLY A 25 -16.46 44.25 -16.28
CA GLY A 25 -16.10 42.84 -16.33
C GLY A 25 -16.66 42.04 -15.16
N VAL A 26 -16.57 42.57 -13.93
CA VAL A 26 -17.17 41.93 -12.74
C VAL A 26 -18.69 41.81 -12.88
N ALA A 27 -19.37 42.87 -13.33
CA ALA A 27 -20.81 42.85 -13.59
C ALA A 27 -21.18 41.79 -14.63
N ALA A 28 -20.40 41.69 -15.71
CA ALA A 28 -20.60 40.64 -16.71
C ALA A 28 -20.40 39.24 -16.12
N MET A 29 -19.40 39.01 -15.28
CA MET A 29 -19.18 37.70 -14.64
C MET A 29 -20.35 37.29 -13.75
N ARG A 30 -20.92 38.24 -12.99
CA ARG A 30 -22.15 38.02 -12.23
C ARG A 30 -23.29 37.55 -13.13
N ASP A 31 -23.54 38.29 -14.21
CA ASP A 31 -24.65 38.02 -15.12
C ASP A 31 -24.50 36.69 -15.87
N GLY A 32 -23.27 36.35 -16.28
CA GLY A 32 -22.94 35.09 -16.94
C GLY A 32 -22.84 33.90 -15.99
N GLY A 33 -22.84 34.13 -14.68
CA GLY A 33 -22.65 33.08 -13.67
C GLY A 33 -21.24 32.50 -13.60
N THR A 34 -20.27 33.18 -14.23
CA THR A 34 -18.85 32.82 -14.32
C THR A 34 -18.15 32.97 -12.96
N VAL A 35 -17.35 31.97 -12.59
CA VAL A 35 -16.53 31.98 -11.35
C VAL A 35 -15.21 32.69 -11.60
N GLY A 36 -14.80 33.60 -10.72
CA GLY A 36 -13.45 34.18 -10.77
C GLY A 36 -12.45 33.26 -10.09
N VAL A 37 -11.31 32.96 -10.71
CA VAL A 37 -10.28 32.10 -10.11
C VAL A 37 -9.07 32.94 -9.72
N LEU A 38 -8.70 32.88 -8.44
CA LEU A 38 -7.48 33.47 -7.92
C LEU A 38 -6.33 32.48 -8.07
N LEU A 39 -5.19 32.98 -8.55
CA LEU A 39 -3.95 32.21 -8.77
C LEU A 39 -2.79 32.79 -7.93
N PRO A 40 -2.80 32.60 -6.59
CA PRO A 40 -1.85 33.26 -5.71
C PRO A 40 -0.39 32.84 -5.93
N GLY A 41 -0.18 31.59 -6.35
CA GLY A 41 1.16 31.07 -6.66
C GLY A 41 1.78 31.77 -7.88
N ALA A 42 0.96 32.03 -8.92
CA ALA A 42 1.37 32.77 -10.11
C ALA A 42 1.72 34.22 -9.79
N PHE A 43 0.84 34.90 -9.04
CA PHE A 43 1.06 36.26 -8.59
C PHE A 43 2.38 36.39 -7.80
N TYR A 44 2.62 35.45 -6.86
CA TYR A 44 3.86 35.43 -6.08
C TYR A 44 5.11 35.19 -6.94
N PHE A 45 5.10 34.13 -7.76
CA PHE A 45 6.28 33.69 -8.49
C PHE A 45 6.70 34.69 -9.58
N LEU A 46 5.71 35.30 -10.25
CA LEU A 46 5.94 36.34 -11.26
C LEU A 46 6.22 37.72 -10.67
N ARG A 47 6.12 37.86 -9.34
CA ARG A 47 6.24 39.15 -8.63
C ARG A 47 5.26 40.19 -9.17
N GLU A 48 4.05 39.76 -9.50
CA GLU A 48 2.98 40.66 -9.90
C GLU A 48 2.65 41.60 -8.73
N THR A 49 2.29 42.83 -9.05
CA THR A 49 1.96 43.88 -8.08
C THR A 49 0.50 44.29 -8.16
N GLN A 50 -0.14 44.10 -9.32
CA GLN A 50 -1.54 44.38 -9.52
C GLN A 50 -2.41 43.30 -8.86
N ARG A 51 -3.11 43.67 -7.79
CA ARG A 51 -3.98 42.73 -7.06
C ARG A 51 -5.31 42.53 -7.79
N PRO A 52 -5.91 41.32 -7.70
CA PRO A 52 -7.27 41.08 -8.16
C PRO A 52 -8.30 41.90 -7.36
N PRO A 53 -9.41 42.34 -7.96
CA PRO A 53 -10.38 43.23 -7.35
C PRO A 53 -11.35 42.47 -6.43
N VAL A 54 -10.84 41.82 -5.38
CA VAL A 54 -11.61 40.96 -4.45
C VAL A 54 -12.81 41.69 -3.85
N GLU A 55 -12.66 42.95 -3.44
CA GLU A 55 -13.77 43.74 -2.89
C GLU A 55 -14.91 43.97 -3.89
N LEU A 56 -14.57 44.08 -5.17
CA LEU A 56 -15.55 44.25 -6.23
C LEU A 56 -16.27 42.93 -6.50
N LEU A 57 -15.53 41.81 -6.54
CA LEU A 57 -16.11 40.47 -6.65
C LEU A 57 -17.09 40.20 -5.49
N ARG A 58 -16.71 40.55 -4.25
CA ARG A 58 -17.57 40.48 -3.06
C ARG A 58 -18.84 41.31 -3.22
N ARG A 59 -18.70 42.60 -3.59
CA ARG A 59 -19.83 43.53 -3.76
C ARG A 59 -20.84 43.01 -4.78
N TYR A 60 -20.35 42.44 -5.87
CA TYR A 60 -21.18 41.89 -6.94
C TYR A 60 -21.59 40.42 -6.73
N GLN A 61 -21.17 39.81 -5.61
CA GLN A 61 -21.46 38.42 -5.25
C GLN A 61 -21.00 37.41 -6.32
N VAL A 62 -19.87 37.70 -6.99
CA VAL A 62 -19.24 36.78 -7.93
C VAL A 62 -18.55 35.68 -7.12
N PRO A 63 -18.84 34.38 -7.36
CA PRO A 63 -18.13 33.30 -6.69
C PRO A 63 -16.65 33.34 -7.03
N VAL A 64 -15.81 33.11 -6.02
CA VAL A 64 -14.36 33.10 -6.17
C VAL A 64 -13.82 31.71 -5.85
N ALA A 65 -13.08 31.12 -6.78
CA ALA A 65 -12.31 29.90 -6.58
C ALA A 65 -10.83 30.23 -6.33
N VAL A 66 -10.13 29.31 -5.66
CA VAL A 66 -8.67 29.41 -5.43
C VAL A 66 -8.01 28.19 -6.06
N ALA A 67 -6.99 28.42 -6.89
CA ALA A 67 -6.24 27.35 -7.53
C ALA A 67 -4.73 27.56 -7.37
N SER A 68 -3.97 26.47 -7.41
CA SER A 68 -2.51 26.51 -7.38
C SER A 68 -1.89 26.96 -8.70
N ASP A 69 -2.63 26.87 -9.82
CA ASP A 69 -2.12 27.07 -11.17
C ASP A 69 -0.88 26.22 -11.47
N PHE A 70 -0.79 25.00 -10.92
CA PHE A 70 0.48 24.28 -10.89
C PHE A 70 1.07 24.07 -12.29
N ASN A 71 2.16 24.77 -12.57
CA ASN A 71 2.89 24.69 -13.83
C ASN A 71 4.34 25.17 -13.63
N PRO A 72 5.30 24.70 -14.45
CA PRO A 72 6.72 24.98 -14.24
C PRO A 72 7.13 26.43 -14.55
N GLY A 73 6.30 27.21 -15.26
CA GLY A 73 6.66 28.53 -15.75
C GLY A 73 6.23 29.67 -14.82
N THR A 74 4.99 29.62 -14.33
CA THR A 74 4.40 30.72 -13.57
C THR A 74 4.01 30.33 -12.15
N SER A 75 3.77 29.06 -11.82
CA SER A 75 3.42 28.67 -10.45
C SER A 75 3.92 27.26 -10.11
N PRO A 76 5.19 27.11 -9.67
CA PRO A 76 5.78 25.81 -9.36
C PRO A 76 5.34 25.26 -7.99
N PHE A 77 4.19 25.69 -7.46
CA PHE A 77 3.65 25.27 -6.17
C PHE A 77 2.46 24.33 -6.37
N CYS A 78 2.59 23.05 -5.98
CA CYS A 78 1.50 22.08 -6.10
C CYS A 78 0.52 22.10 -4.91
N SER A 79 0.91 22.72 -3.79
CA SER A 79 0.13 22.70 -2.56
C SER A 79 -1.08 23.64 -2.64
N LEU A 80 -2.28 23.05 -2.64
CA LEU A 80 -3.54 23.80 -2.56
C LEU A 80 -3.70 24.49 -1.20
N HIS A 81 -3.20 23.87 -0.14
CA HIS A 81 -3.14 24.45 1.21
C HIS A 81 -2.28 25.73 1.23
N LEU A 82 -1.12 25.71 0.56
CA LEU A 82 -0.30 26.91 0.39
C LEU A 82 -1.04 27.99 -0.42
N ALA A 83 -1.76 27.60 -1.48
CA ALA A 83 -2.57 28.55 -2.26
C ALA A 83 -3.69 29.18 -1.42
N MET A 84 -4.35 28.44 -0.53
CA MET A 84 -5.35 29.00 0.40
C MET A 84 -4.74 30.05 1.33
N ASN A 85 -3.60 29.74 1.96
CA ASN A 85 -2.89 30.69 2.82
C ASN A 85 -2.53 31.96 2.04
N MET A 86 -1.93 31.79 0.86
CA MET A 86 -1.55 32.89 -0.01
C MET A 86 -2.74 33.74 -0.46
N ALA A 87 -3.90 33.13 -0.74
CA ALA A 87 -5.11 33.88 -1.08
C ALA A 87 -5.58 34.76 0.09
N CYS A 88 -5.49 34.26 1.32
CA CYS A 88 -5.79 35.05 2.52
C CYS A 88 -4.78 36.18 2.72
N VAL A 89 -3.48 35.87 2.69
CA VAL A 89 -2.41 36.83 3.02
C VAL A 89 -2.19 37.87 1.92
N GLN A 90 -2.23 37.47 0.65
CA GLN A 90 -1.92 38.35 -0.47
C GLN A 90 -3.15 39.12 -0.98
N PHE A 91 -4.33 38.49 -0.96
CA PHE A 91 -5.55 39.04 -1.55
C PHE A 91 -6.64 39.39 -0.53
N GLY A 92 -6.43 39.11 0.75
CA GLY A 92 -7.35 39.50 1.82
C GLY A 92 -8.62 38.65 1.89
N LEU A 93 -8.57 37.40 1.43
CA LEU A 93 -9.64 36.43 1.67
C LEU A 93 -9.71 36.07 3.16
N THR A 94 -10.92 35.82 3.65
CA THR A 94 -11.13 35.14 4.94
C THR A 94 -10.85 33.65 4.80
N PRO A 95 -10.49 32.92 5.87
CA PRO A 95 -10.33 31.47 5.83
C PRO A 95 -11.55 30.75 5.24
N GLU A 96 -12.76 31.20 5.58
CA GLU A 96 -14.02 30.64 5.09
C GLU A 96 -14.22 30.85 3.58
N GLU A 97 -13.80 32.00 3.06
CA GLU A 97 -13.78 32.26 1.61
C GLU A 97 -12.75 31.40 0.89
N ALA A 98 -11.57 31.20 1.47
CA ALA A 98 -10.57 30.29 0.92
C ALA A 98 -11.09 28.85 0.87
N TRP A 99 -11.75 28.39 1.95
CA TRP A 99 -12.44 27.09 2.00
C TRP A 99 -13.52 26.96 0.94
N ALA A 100 -14.39 27.95 0.83
CA ALA A 100 -15.39 28.00 -0.23
C ALA A 100 -14.75 27.94 -1.62
N GLY A 101 -13.62 28.65 -1.77
CA GLY A 101 -12.84 28.77 -2.98
C GLY A 101 -12.30 27.46 -3.51
N VAL A 102 -11.83 26.59 -2.62
CA VAL A 102 -11.29 25.27 -2.98
C VAL A 102 -12.33 24.14 -2.97
N THR A 103 -13.55 24.41 -2.52
CA THR A 103 -14.64 23.42 -2.43
C THR A 103 -15.79 23.76 -3.38
N ARG A 104 -16.86 24.39 -2.90
CA ARG A 104 -18.09 24.65 -3.66
C ARG A 104 -17.87 25.57 -4.86
N HIS A 105 -16.97 26.56 -4.75
CA HIS A 105 -16.71 27.50 -5.84
C HIS A 105 -15.79 26.88 -6.89
N ALA A 106 -14.78 26.09 -6.49
CA ALA A 106 -14.02 25.26 -7.43
C ALA A 106 -14.91 24.27 -8.17
N ALA A 107 -15.82 23.57 -7.47
CA ALA A 107 -16.77 22.66 -8.12
C ALA A 107 -17.64 23.39 -9.16
N ARG A 108 -18.08 24.62 -8.87
CA ARG A 108 -18.82 25.45 -9.83
C ARG A 108 -17.96 25.91 -11.00
N ALA A 109 -16.71 26.31 -10.76
CA ALA A 109 -15.77 26.69 -11.82
C ALA A 109 -15.55 25.55 -12.83
N LEU A 110 -15.64 24.30 -12.37
CA LEU A 110 -15.49 23.10 -13.18
C LEU A 110 -16.81 22.54 -13.74
N GLY A 111 -17.96 23.18 -13.47
CA GLY A 111 -19.27 22.67 -13.88
C GLY A 111 -19.72 21.38 -13.16
N ARG A 112 -19.12 21.08 -12.00
CA ARG A 112 -19.34 19.86 -11.19
C ARG A 112 -20.12 20.10 -9.89
N GLN A 113 -20.71 21.28 -9.72
CA GLN A 113 -21.42 21.67 -8.49
C GLN A 113 -22.60 20.77 -8.11
N ALA A 114 -23.14 19.99 -9.07
CA ALA A 114 -24.23 19.05 -8.80
C ALA A 114 -23.77 17.79 -8.05
N THR A 115 -22.47 17.48 -8.07
CA THR A 115 -21.92 16.23 -7.54
C THR A 115 -20.69 16.42 -6.65
N HIS A 116 -20.06 17.60 -6.63
CA HIS A 116 -18.79 17.85 -5.90
C HIS A 116 -18.83 19.14 -5.06
N GLY A 117 -17.83 19.28 -4.19
CA GLY A 117 -17.55 20.52 -3.43
C GLY A 117 -18.35 20.68 -2.15
N GLN A 118 -19.15 19.68 -1.76
CA GLN A 118 -19.95 19.67 -0.53
C GLN A 118 -20.04 18.25 0.02
N ILE A 119 -20.06 18.13 1.35
CA ILE A 119 -20.38 16.86 2.03
C ILE A 119 -21.89 16.76 2.12
N ARG A 120 -22.50 16.00 1.21
CA ARG A 120 -23.95 15.82 1.10
C ARG A 120 -24.28 14.47 0.49
N ALA A 121 -25.35 13.83 0.96
CA ALA A 121 -25.84 12.59 0.35
C ALA A 121 -26.10 12.80 -1.17
N GLY A 122 -25.61 11.86 -1.99
CA GLY A 122 -25.67 11.91 -3.45
C GLY A 122 -24.51 12.67 -4.12
N TYR A 123 -23.58 13.25 -3.34
CA TYR A 123 -22.35 13.87 -3.85
C TYR A 123 -21.19 12.88 -3.72
N ARG A 124 -20.13 13.09 -4.52
CA ARG A 124 -18.89 12.30 -4.46
C ARG A 124 -18.24 12.43 -3.08
N ALA A 125 -17.85 11.31 -2.50
CA ALA A 125 -17.22 11.24 -1.18
C ALA A 125 -15.74 11.67 -1.20
N ASN A 126 -15.38 12.78 -1.86
CA ASN A 126 -14.01 13.27 -1.91
C ASN A 126 -13.78 14.26 -0.75
N PHE A 127 -13.16 13.83 0.35
CA PHE A 127 -12.92 14.69 1.50
C PHE A 127 -11.59 14.38 2.18
N VAL A 128 -11.10 15.36 2.93
CA VAL A 128 -9.91 15.23 3.79
C VAL A 128 -10.34 15.48 5.22
N VAL A 129 -9.86 14.64 6.13
CA VAL A 129 -10.04 14.78 7.58
C VAL A 129 -8.80 15.48 8.13
N TRP A 130 -9.03 16.66 8.71
CA TRP A 130 -8.01 17.49 9.35
C TRP A 130 -8.21 17.45 10.86
N ASP A 131 -7.12 17.35 11.61
CA ASP A 131 -7.08 17.54 13.06
C ASP A 131 -7.08 19.04 13.36
N ALA A 132 -8.26 19.66 13.35
CA ALA A 132 -8.42 21.09 13.59
C ALA A 132 -9.78 21.38 14.21
N GLU A 133 -9.83 22.32 15.15
CA GLU A 133 -11.09 22.76 15.77
C GLU A 133 -11.75 23.89 14.97
N GLN A 134 -10.95 24.74 14.31
CA GLN A 134 -11.41 25.89 13.54
C GLN A 134 -10.81 25.92 12.12
N PRO A 135 -11.56 26.39 11.10
CA PRO A 135 -11.09 26.47 9.71
C PRO A 135 -9.79 27.27 9.52
N VAL A 136 -9.54 28.24 10.41
CA VAL A 136 -8.35 29.11 10.36
C VAL A 136 -7.06 28.36 10.69
N GLU A 137 -7.10 27.35 11.56
CA GLU A 137 -5.92 26.54 11.93
C GLU A 137 -5.31 25.86 10.71
N ILE A 138 -6.19 25.40 9.81
CA ILE A 138 -5.78 24.78 8.56
C ILE A 138 -5.16 25.82 7.64
N VAL A 139 -5.61 27.08 7.60
CA VAL A 139 -5.07 28.07 6.65
C VAL A 139 -3.83 28.79 7.19
N TYR A 140 -3.66 28.88 8.51
CA TYR A 140 -2.68 29.74 9.17
C TYR A 140 -1.24 29.22 9.07
N GLU A 141 -1.01 27.91 9.24
CA GLU A 141 0.34 27.31 9.29
C GLU A 141 0.63 26.39 8.09
N PRO A 142 0.96 26.96 6.90
CA PRO A 142 1.36 26.14 5.76
C PRO A 142 2.70 25.45 6.09
N GLY A 143 2.64 24.13 6.36
CA GLY A 143 3.81 23.30 6.68
C GLY A 143 3.68 22.45 7.94
N VAL A 144 2.67 22.67 8.78
CA VAL A 144 2.36 21.79 9.92
C VAL A 144 1.42 20.67 9.45
N THR A 145 1.74 19.42 9.79
CA THR A 145 0.92 18.27 9.44
C THR A 145 -0.26 18.15 10.42
N LEU A 146 -1.40 18.71 10.03
CA LEU A 146 -2.71 18.49 10.68
C LEU A 146 -3.54 17.42 9.94
N TYR A 147 -2.92 16.69 9.00
CA TYR A 147 -3.60 15.69 8.18
C TYR A 147 -3.77 14.39 8.96
N ILE A 148 -5.02 13.94 9.12
CA ILE A 148 -5.35 12.62 9.71
C ILE A 148 -5.51 11.59 8.58
N SER A 149 -6.38 11.87 7.60
CA SER A 149 -6.68 10.95 6.49
C SER A 149 -7.41 11.64 5.33
N GLY A 150 -7.44 11.03 4.15
CA GLY A 150 -8.10 11.53 2.95
C GLY A 150 -8.88 10.42 2.25
N TYR A 151 -10.05 10.74 1.71
CA TYR A 151 -10.91 9.84 0.95
C TYR A 151 -11.21 10.46 -0.41
N THR A 152 -10.99 9.71 -1.50
CA THR A 152 -11.33 10.14 -2.86
C THR A 152 -12.02 9.00 -3.61
N GLU A 153 -13.18 9.30 -4.18
CA GLU A 153 -14.10 8.40 -4.87
C GLU A 153 -13.96 8.44 -6.41
N GLU A 154 -13.01 9.22 -6.97
CA GLU A 154 -12.69 9.19 -8.42
C GLU A 154 -11.29 8.62 -8.66
N LYS A 155 -11.29 7.40 -9.22
CA LYS A 155 -10.18 6.46 -9.39
C LYS A 155 -9.44 6.23 -8.10
N SER A 156 -9.77 5.12 -7.46
CA SER A 156 -8.83 4.34 -6.66
C SER A 156 -7.38 4.66 -7.07
N HIS A 157 -6.50 4.94 -6.12
CA HIS A 157 -5.17 4.31 -6.21
C HIS A 157 -5.48 2.89 -6.59
N ASP A 158 -5.30 2.53 -7.86
CA ASP A 158 -5.93 1.33 -8.38
C ASP A 158 -5.57 0.21 -7.40
N ALA A 159 -6.59 -0.30 -6.70
CA ALA A 159 -6.47 -1.52 -5.92
C ALA A 159 -6.08 -2.70 -6.84
N ASN A 160 -5.94 -2.43 -8.14
CA ASN A 160 -5.39 -3.29 -9.15
C ASN A 160 -3.87 -3.18 -9.10
N GLY A 161 -3.22 -4.21 -8.56
CA GLY A 161 -1.79 -4.40 -8.73
C GLY A 161 -1.38 -4.27 -10.20
N ILE A 162 -0.14 -3.85 -10.43
CA ILE A 162 0.46 -3.74 -11.76
C ILE A 162 0.68 -5.16 -12.29
N PRO A 163 0.09 -5.56 -13.44
CA PRO A 163 0.28 -6.90 -13.98
C PRO A 163 1.77 -7.24 -14.15
N ALA A 164 2.16 -8.44 -13.73
CA ALA A 164 3.53 -8.91 -13.87
C ALA A 164 3.90 -9.06 -15.35
N SER A 165 5.13 -8.65 -15.70
CA SER A 165 5.63 -8.72 -17.07
C SER A 165 5.57 -10.16 -17.62
N PRO A 166 5.07 -10.37 -18.86
CA PRO A 166 5.10 -11.68 -19.51
C PRO A 166 6.49 -12.33 -19.53
N ALA A 167 7.54 -11.53 -19.64
CA ALA A 167 8.92 -12.00 -19.72
C ALA A 167 9.41 -12.68 -18.42
N LEU A 168 8.69 -12.55 -17.31
CA LEU A 168 9.01 -13.26 -16.07
C LEU A 168 8.59 -14.73 -16.13
N TRP A 169 7.57 -15.05 -16.92
CA TRP A 169 7.01 -16.39 -17.08
C TRP A 169 7.47 -17.00 -18.40
N GLN A 170 8.76 -17.29 -18.46
CA GLN A 170 9.40 -17.97 -19.58
C GLN A 170 10.38 -19.01 -19.08
N GLY A 171 10.59 -20.06 -19.87
CA GLY A 171 11.47 -21.16 -19.50
C GLY A 171 11.71 -22.10 -20.66
N ARG A 172 12.36 -23.23 -20.35
CA ARG A 172 12.56 -24.32 -21.30
C ARG A 172 11.23 -25.04 -21.52
N ASP A 173 10.79 -25.15 -22.76
CA ASP A 173 9.60 -25.91 -23.11
C ASP A 173 9.98 -27.37 -23.38
N ASP A 174 9.53 -28.27 -22.50
CA ASP A 174 9.77 -29.71 -22.59
C ASP A 174 8.56 -30.48 -23.15
N SER A 175 7.54 -29.79 -23.67
CA SER A 175 6.31 -30.42 -24.17
C SER A 175 6.52 -31.39 -25.35
N ILE A 176 7.69 -31.32 -26.01
CA ILE A 176 8.12 -32.27 -27.04
C ILE A 176 8.42 -33.66 -26.42
N GLU A 177 8.89 -33.72 -25.16
CA GLU A 177 9.24 -34.96 -24.48
C GLU A 177 7.98 -35.74 -24.04
N ALA A 178 7.01 -35.05 -23.45
CA ALA A 178 5.69 -35.60 -23.11
C ALA A 178 4.65 -34.49 -22.86
N PRO A 179 3.33 -34.74 -23.05
CA PRO A 179 2.28 -33.73 -22.83
C PRO A 179 2.18 -33.18 -21.39
N ASP A 180 2.67 -33.94 -20.41
CA ASP A 180 2.71 -33.64 -18.99
C ASP A 180 4.08 -33.13 -18.51
N ALA A 181 5.08 -33.03 -19.40
CA ALA A 181 6.37 -32.39 -19.14
C ALA A 181 6.25 -30.86 -19.08
N ARG A 182 5.38 -30.37 -18.21
CA ARG A 182 5.04 -28.96 -18.06
C ARG A 182 5.88 -28.28 -16.99
N ARG A 183 6.18 -27.01 -17.19
CA ARG A 183 6.78 -26.11 -16.20
C ARG A 183 5.79 -25.05 -15.73
N LEU A 184 6.10 -24.36 -14.63
CA LEU A 184 5.19 -23.38 -14.04
C LEU A 184 4.78 -22.28 -15.02
N PHE A 185 5.68 -21.81 -15.88
CA PHE A 185 5.33 -20.80 -16.87
C PHE A 185 4.23 -21.22 -17.87
N GLN A 186 3.98 -22.52 -18.00
CA GLN A 186 2.94 -23.08 -18.87
C GLN A 186 1.61 -23.33 -18.12
N THR A 187 1.62 -23.35 -16.79
CA THR A 187 0.45 -23.74 -15.97
C THR A 187 -0.07 -22.62 -15.09
N VAL A 188 0.76 -21.64 -14.71
CA VAL A 188 0.34 -20.44 -14.00
C VAL A 188 -0.52 -19.59 -14.93
N THR A 189 -1.72 -19.25 -14.46
CA THR A 189 -2.59 -18.34 -15.19
C THR A 189 -2.17 -16.90 -14.89
N ARG A 190 -1.99 -16.07 -15.92
CA ARG A 190 -1.65 -14.65 -15.74
C ARG A 190 -2.89 -13.80 -15.96
N SER A 191 -3.20 -12.92 -15.02
CA SER A 191 -4.31 -11.99 -15.14
C SER A 191 -3.81 -10.59 -15.48
N GLU A 192 -4.42 -9.96 -16.48
CA GLU A 192 -4.14 -8.56 -16.85
C GLU A 192 -4.94 -7.56 -16.01
N THR A 193 -5.94 -8.04 -15.28
CA THR A 193 -6.82 -7.21 -14.44
C THR A 193 -6.99 -7.84 -13.06
N PHE A 194 -7.13 -7.02 -12.03
CA PHE A 194 -7.40 -7.51 -10.69
C PHE A 194 -8.89 -7.79 -10.48
N SER A 195 -9.29 -9.02 -10.81
CA SER A 195 -10.67 -9.53 -10.72
C SER A 195 -10.70 -10.87 -9.98
N PRO A 196 -10.45 -10.90 -8.66
CA PRO A 196 -10.39 -12.15 -7.88
C PRO A 196 -11.68 -12.99 -7.94
N GLU A 197 -12.82 -12.37 -8.17
CA GLU A 197 -14.13 -13.04 -8.28
C GLU A 197 -14.18 -14.08 -9.41
N ASN A 198 -13.31 -13.94 -10.41
CA ASN A 198 -13.20 -14.87 -11.54
C ASN A 198 -12.39 -16.13 -11.23
N TRP A 199 -11.73 -16.19 -10.06
CA TRP A 199 -10.71 -17.18 -9.75
C TRP A 199 -10.99 -17.91 -8.43
N GLN A 200 -12.26 -18.17 -8.09
CA GLN A 200 -12.63 -18.87 -6.87
C GLN A 200 -11.89 -20.22 -6.72
N GLN A 201 -11.52 -20.58 -5.50
CA GLN A 201 -10.76 -21.81 -5.16
C GLN A 201 -9.34 -21.87 -5.76
N LYS A 202 -8.85 -20.79 -6.38
CA LYS A 202 -7.47 -20.65 -6.85
C LYS A 202 -6.58 -19.98 -5.79
N ILE A 203 -5.28 -19.96 -6.05
CA ILE A 203 -4.28 -19.28 -5.23
C ILE A 203 -3.86 -18.02 -6.00
N ALA A 204 -4.18 -16.86 -5.45
CA ALA A 204 -3.70 -15.57 -5.92
C ALA A 204 -2.21 -15.45 -5.63
N LEU A 205 -1.38 -15.52 -6.67
CA LEU A 205 0.02 -15.16 -6.59
C LEU A 205 0.14 -13.65 -6.78
N MET A 206 0.56 -12.96 -5.74
CA MET A 206 0.67 -11.51 -5.69
C MET A 206 2.11 -11.13 -5.37
N GLY A 207 2.55 -9.95 -5.80
CA GLY A 207 3.82 -9.39 -5.35
C GLY A 207 3.61 -8.12 -4.54
N PHE A 208 4.44 -7.89 -3.53
CA PHE A 208 4.50 -6.62 -2.83
C PHE A 208 5.89 -6.02 -3.01
N ALA A 209 6.05 -5.17 -4.03
CA ALA A 209 7.33 -4.62 -4.41
C ALA A 209 7.67 -3.37 -3.58
N CYS A 210 7.98 -3.57 -2.29
CA CYS A 210 8.30 -2.50 -1.35
C CYS A 210 9.45 -2.90 -0.41
N ASP A 211 10.39 -1.99 -0.18
CA ASP A 211 11.47 -2.12 0.80
C ASP A 211 11.62 -0.85 1.66
N GLU A 212 10.56 -0.04 1.73
CA GLU A 212 10.58 1.21 2.48
C GLU A 212 10.63 0.95 3.99
N GLY A 213 9.95 -0.09 4.48
CA GLY A 213 10.06 -0.54 5.85
C GLY A 213 11.46 -1.03 6.19
N VAL A 214 12.13 -1.74 5.28
CA VAL A 214 13.55 -2.13 5.42
C VAL A 214 14.44 -0.91 5.59
N LYS A 215 14.29 0.11 4.72
CA LYS A 215 15.04 1.38 4.83
C LYS A 215 14.77 2.06 6.16
N ARG A 216 13.49 2.13 6.57
CA ARG A 216 13.08 2.77 7.83
C ARG A 216 13.63 2.05 9.06
N ASN A 217 13.86 0.74 8.97
CA ASN A 217 14.47 -0.10 10.00
C ASN A 217 16.01 -0.16 9.91
N ALA A 218 16.64 0.68 9.08
CA ALA A 218 18.09 0.72 8.84
C ALA A 218 18.68 -0.59 8.26
N GLY A 219 17.85 -1.38 7.57
CA GLY A 219 18.29 -2.54 6.79
C GLY A 219 18.90 -2.16 5.43
N ARG A 220 19.27 -3.19 4.65
CA ARG A 220 19.86 -3.03 3.32
C ARG A 220 18.76 -3.08 2.24
N PRO A 221 18.47 -1.96 1.52
CA PRO A 221 17.40 -1.93 0.52
C PRO A 221 17.71 -2.79 -0.70
N GLY A 222 16.66 -3.22 -1.40
CA GLY A 222 16.71 -4.04 -2.61
C GLY A 222 15.58 -5.08 -2.68
N ALA A 223 14.94 -5.38 -1.56
CA ALA A 223 13.86 -6.38 -1.47
C ALA A 223 12.63 -6.02 -2.33
N ALA A 224 12.43 -4.75 -2.70
CA ALA A 224 11.37 -4.36 -3.63
C ALA A 224 11.49 -5.06 -5.01
N GLY A 225 12.69 -5.50 -5.41
CA GLY A 225 12.91 -6.30 -6.62
C GLY A 225 12.66 -7.81 -6.43
N GLY A 226 12.40 -8.26 -5.21
CA GLY A 226 12.22 -9.66 -4.86
C GLY A 226 11.05 -10.34 -5.57
N PRO A 227 9.85 -9.75 -5.65
CA PRO A 227 8.69 -10.41 -6.26
C PRO A 227 8.93 -10.88 -7.69
N ASP A 228 9.57 -10.05 -8.53
CA ASP A 228 9.84 -10.38 -9.94
C ASP A 228 10.99 -11.37 -10.09
N ALA A 229 12.03 -11.26 -9.25
CA ALA A 229 13.13 -12.21 -9.24
C ALA A 229 12.67 -13.62 -8.85
N LEU A 230 11.79 -13.72 -7.84
CA LEU A 230 11.22 -14.98 -7.40
C LEU A 230 10.26 -15.57 -8.45
N ARG A 231 9.43 -14.76 -9.12
CA ARG A 231 8.63 -15.22 -10.27
C ARG A 231 9.51 -15.83 -11.36
N LYS A 232 10.59 -15.15 -11.74
CA LYS A 232 11.53 -15.63 -12.76
C LYS A 232 12.18 -16.96 -12.36
N ALA A 233 12.53 -17.13 -11.09
CA ALA A 233 13.09 -18.38 -10.58
C ALA A 233 12.04 -19.51 -10.54
N LEU A 234 10.79 -19.20 -10.17
CA LEU A 234 9.67 -20.15 -10.19
C LEU A 234 9.32 -20.61 -11.61
N ALA A 235 9.29 -19.70 -12.58
CA ALA A 235 8.77 -19.93 -13.93
C ALA A 235 9.31 -21.20 -14.60
N ASN A 236 10.62 -21.44 -14.45
CA ASN A 236 11.29 -22.58 -15.08
C ASN A 236 11.28 -23.86 -14.23
N MET A 237 10.58 -23.91 -13.09
CA MET A 237 10.45 -25.14 -12.30
C MET A 237 9.39 -26.07 -12.90
N ALA A 238 9.55 -27.38 -12.72
CA ALA A 238 8.56 -28.37 -13.16
C ALA A 238 7.20 -28.13 -12.49
N SER A 239 6.11 -28.33 -13.22
CA SER A 239 4.75 -28.16 -12.71
C SER A 239 4.13 -29.50 -12.37
N HIS A 240 3.86 -29.72 -11.09
CA HIS A 240 3.05 -30.84 -10.60
C HIS A 240 1.67 -30.42 -10.09
N GLN A 241 0.89 -31.39 -9.62
CA GLN A 241 -0.44 -31.17 -9.03
C GLN A 241 -0.42 -30.04 -8.00
N GLY A 242 -1.40 -29.14 -8.09
CA GLY A 242 -1.59 -28.02 -7.18
C GLY A 242 -1.13 -26.69 -7.77
N HIS A 243 -0.14 -26.68 -8.67
CA HIS A 243 0.41 -25.46 -9.25
C HIS A 243 -0.51 -24.82 -10.30
N GLU A 244 -1.33 -25.60 -11.00
CA GLU A 244 -2.35 -25.11 -11.93
C GLU A 244 -3.45 -24.26 -11.27
N ARG A 245 -3.41 -24.15 -9.93
CA ARG A 245 -4.26 -23.26 -9.16
C ARG A 245 -3.66 -21.86 -8.99
N LEU A 246 -2.40 -21.64 -9.33
CA LEU A 246 -1.78 -20.33 -9.23
C LEU A 246 -2.32 -19.39 -10.32
N VAL A 247 -2.74 -18.21 -9.89
CA VAL A 247 -3.12 -17.09 -10.75
C VAL A 247 -2.28 -15.89 -10.36
N ASP A 248 -1.40 -15.44 -11.26
CA ASP A 248 -0.59 -14.23 -11.04
C ASP A 248 -1.45 -12.99 -11.25
N LEU A 249 -1.65 -12.24 -10.16
CA LEU A 249 -2.43 -11.01 -10.11
C LEU A 249 -1.53 -9.75 -10.13
N GLY A 250 -0.23 -9.91 -10.33
CA GLY A 250 0.71 -8.80 -10.46
C GLY A 250 1.27 -8.29 -9.13
N ASN A 251 1.77 -7.06 -9.14
CA ASN A 251 2.52 -6.43 -8.06
C ASN A 251 1.80 -5.21 -7.51
N TRP A 252 1.69 -5.13 -6.19
CA TRP A 252 1.38 -3.91 -5.48
C TRP A 252 2.68 -3.16 -5.25
N VAL A 253 2.71 -1.92 -5.72
CA VAL A 253 3.88 -1.03 -5.66
C VAL A 253 3.43 0.26 -5.01
N ALA A 254 4.19 0.74 -4.03
CA ALA A 254 3.95 2.05 -3.45
C ALA A 254 4.84 3.12 -4.09
N PRO A 255 4.32 4.34 -4.29
CA PRO A 255 5.19 5.49 -4.45
C PRO A 255 5.98 5.70 -3.15
N THR A 256 7.31 5.68 -3.22
CA THR A 256 8.12 5.97 -2.04
C THR A 256 7.96 7.44 -1.64
N PRO A 257 7.82 7.77 -0.33
CA PRO A 257 8.05 6.91 0.83
C PRO A 257 6.76 6.37 1.51
N ASP A 258 5.65 6.24 0.80
CA ASP A 258 4.33 5.87 1.37
C ASP A 258 4.20 4.36 1.63
N LEU A 259 4.78 3.87 2.72
CA LEU A 259 4.68 2.48 3.15
C LEU A 259 3.25 2.14 3.61
N GLU A 260 2.64 3.02 4.38
CA GLU A 260 1.32 2.83 4.99
C GLU A 260 0.24 2.68 3.91
N GLY A 261 0.25 3.54 2.89
CA GLY A 261 -0.64 3.42 1.73
C GLY A 261 -0.40 2.12 0.94
N ALA A 262 0.85 1.68 0.81
CA ALA A 262 1.19 0.39 0.21
C ALA A 262 0.56 -0.78 0.96
N GLN A 263 0.74 -0.79 2.29
CA GLN A 263 0.23 -1.83 3.17
C GLN A 263 -1.29 -1.85 3.15
N GLN A 264 -1.94 -0.68 3.11
CA GLN A 264 -3.39 -0.57 2.98
C GLN A 264 -3.88 -1.13 1.62
N ALA A 265 -3.22 -0.79 0.51
CA ALA A 265 -3.57 -1.33 -0.80
C ALA A 265 -3.41 -2.86 -0.87
N LEU A 266 -2.36 -3.41 -0.26
CA LEU A 266 -2.16 -4.86 -0.15
C LEU A 266 -3.24 -5.50 0.72
N ARG A 267 -3.55 -4.90 1.88
CA ARG A 267 -4.62 -5.34 2.81
C ARG A 267 -5.97 -5.46 2.11
N ASP A 268 -6.35 -4.43 1.35
CA ASP A 268 -7.63 -4.41 0.63
C ASP A 268 -7.68 -5.49 -0.46
N ALA A 269 -6.58 -5.65 -1.22
CA ALA A 269 -6.48 -6.67 -2.25
C ALA A 269 -6.54 -8.09 -1.68
N VAL A 270 -5.78 -8.36 -0.61
CA VAL A 270 -5.79 -9.65 0.09
C VAL A 270 -7.18 -9.96 0.63
N SER A 271 -7.82 -9.02 1.32
CA SER A 271 -9.15 -9.23 1.89
C SER A 271 -10.17 -9.53 0.79
N ARG A 272 -10.10 -8.83 -0.36
CA ARG A 272 -10.96 -9.09 -1.52
C ARG A 272 -10.71 -10.49 -2.11
N CYS A 273 -9.46 -10.91 -2.28
CA CYS A 273 -9.13 -12.26 -2.75
C CYS A 273 -9.71 -13.35 -1.82
N LEU A 274 -9.49 -13.22 -0.51
CA LEU A 274 -9.96 -14.19 0.47
C LEU A 274 -11.49 -14.25 0.53
N ARG A 275 -12.17 -13.10 0.50
CA ARG A 275 -13.65 -13.02 0.46
C ARG A 275 -14.23 -13.58 -0.84
N ALA A 276 -13.48 -13.51 -1.95
CA ALA A 276 -13.83 -14.17 -3.21
C ALA A 276 -13.58 -15.70 -3.20
N GLY A 277 -13.13 -16.27 -2.07
CA GLY A 277 -12.86 -17.70 -1.94
C GLY A 277 -11.54 -18.13 -2.58
N MET A 278 -10.62 -17.20 -2.81
CA MET A 278 -9.23 -17.51 -3.16
C MET A 278 -8.40 -17.71 -1.88
N ARG A 279 -7.19 -18.24 -2.06
CA ARG A 279 -6.09 -18.16 -1.09
C ARG A 279 -5.04 -17.18 -1.61
N THR A 280 -4.20 -16.62 -0.75
CA THR A 280 -3.21 -15.60 -1.15
C THR A 280 -1.77 -16.04 -0.89
N LEU A 281 -0.95 -16.11 -1.95
CA LEU A 281 0.50 -16.30 -1.87
C LEU A 281 1.18 -14.99 -2.27
N VAL A 282 1.76 -14.27 -1.32
CA VAL A 282 2.45 -13.00 -1.59
C VAL A 282 3.97 -13.24 -1.65
N LEU A 283 4.58 -12.88 -2.78
CA LEU A 283 6.02 -12.70 -2.88
C LEU A 283 6.31 -11.27 -2.43
N GLY A 284 6.83 -11.12 -1.22
CA GLY A 284 7.01 -9.81 -0.59
C GLY A 284 8.28 -9.10 -1.02
N GLY A 285 8.43 -7.91 -0.49
CA GLY A 285 9.70 -7.21 -0.40
C GLY A 285 10.23 -7.40 1.01
N GLY A 286 10.36 -6.34 1.80
CA GLY A 286 10.70 -6.51 3.22
C GLY A 286 9.57 -7.10 4.06
N HIS A 287 9.85 -7.44 5.32
CA HIS A 287 8.86 -8.05 6.24
C HIS A 287 7.70 -7.11 6.60
N GLU A 288 7.78 -5.82 6.26
CA GLU A 288 6.63 -4.90 6.26
C GLU A 288 5.43 -5.40 5.45
N THR A 289 5.67 -6.31 4.49
CA THR A 289 4.62 -7.05 3.76
C THR A 289 3.61 -7.69 4.72
N ALA A 290 4.10 -8.21 5.86
CA ALA A 290 3.30 -9.02 6.76
C ALA A 290 2.17 -8.22 7.44
N PHE A 291 2.34 -6.92 7.65
CA PHE A 291 1.25 -6.11 8.19
C PHE A 291 0.11 -5.98 7.17
N GLY A 292 0.40 -5.62 5.92
CA GLY A 292 -0.62 -5.50 4.88
C GLY A 292 -1.31 -6.84 4.61
N HIS A 293 -0.53 -7.91 4.46
CA HIS A 293 -1.05 -9.25 4.21
C HIS A 293 -1.87 -9.78 5.40
N GLY A 294 -1.29 -9.77 6.60
CA GLY A 294 -1.94 -10.22 7.82
C GLY A 294 -3.19 -9.44 8.16
N ALA A 295 -3.20 -8.12 8.00
CA ALA A 295 -4.39 -7.29 8.24
C ALA A 295 -5.52 -7.67 7.27
N GLY A 296 -5.20 -7.94 6.00
CA GLY A 296 -6.18 -8.40 5.02
C GLY A 296 -6.81 -9.75 5.39
N VAL A 297 -6.01 -10.66 5.96
CA VAL A 297 -6.47 -11.95 6.48
C VAL A 297 -7.40 -11.74 7.68
N LEU A 298 -7.01 -10.92 8.66
CA LEU A 298 -7.82 -10.63 9.84
C LEU A 298 -9.18 -10.02 9.45
N ASP A 299 -9.20 -9.13 8.45
CA ASP A 299 -10.43 -8.52 7.94
C ASP A 299 -11.33 -9.48 7.16
N ALA A 300 -10.74 -10.45 6.46
CA ALA A 300 -11.50 -11.46 5.71
C ALA A 300 -12.15 -12.48 6.66
N PHE A 301 -11.47 -12.80 7.76
CA PHE A 301 -11.88 -13.80 8.75
C PHE A 301 -12.13 -13.15 10.12
N ALA A 302 -13.02 -12.16 10.14
CA ALA A 302 -13.29 -11.34 11.33
C ALA A 302 -13.95 -12.12 12.48
N GLN A 303 -14.61 -13.24 12.19
CA GLN A 303 -15.35 -14.05 13.17
C GLN A 303 -14.65 -15.37 13.53
N GLU A 304 -13.49 -15.65 12.94
CA GLU A 304 -12.75 -16.90 13.11
C GLU A 304 -11.43 -16.62 13.80
N SER A 305 -10.91 -17.57 14.57
CA SER A 305 -9.58 -17.47 15.16
C SER A 305 -8.50 -17.61 14.07
N VAL A 306 -7.63 -16.61 13.95
CA VAL A 306 -6.55 -16.58 12.96
C VAL A 306 -5.23 -16.75 13.70
N GLY A 307 -4.49 -17.80 13.35
CA GLY A 307 -3.12 -18.03 13.79
C GLY A 307 -2.11 -17.49 12.80
N ILE A 308 -1.16 -16.72 13.27
CA ILE A 308 -0.03 -16.19 12.51
C ILE A 308 1.19 -17.04 12.85
N ILE A 309 1.73 -17.74 11.87
CA ILE A 309 2.95 -18.55 12.00
C ILE A 309 4.06 -17.85 11.22
N ASN A 310 5.06 -17.34 11.94
CA ASN A 310 6.24 -16.70 11.39
C ASN A 310 7.46 -17.61 11.49
N LEU A 311 8.19 -17.76 10.38
CA LEU A 311 9.47 -18.45 10.32
C LEU A 311 10.52 -17.37 10.09
N ASP A 312 11.27 -17.02 11.14
CA ASP A 312 12.04 -15.77 11.18
C ASP A 312 13.12 -15.82 12.26
N ALA A 313 14.29 -15.23 11.98
CA ALA A 313 15.35 -15.04 12.97
C ALA A 313 15.00 -13.93 13.98
N HIS A 314 14.09 -13.03 13.63
CA HIS A 314 13.63 -11.88 14.39
C HIS A 314 12.20 -12.09 14.91
N LEU A 315 11.84 -11.39 15.99
CA LEU A 315 10.47 -11.41 16.53
C LEU A 315 9.56 -10.40 15.84
N ASP A 316 10.14 -9.33 15.27
CA ASP A 316 9.42 -8.26 14.55
C ASP A 316 8.22 -7.64 15.28
N LEU A 317 8.43 -7.49 16.59
CA LEU A 317 7.54 -6.85 17.56
C LEU A 317 8.05 -5.46 18.01
N ARG A 318 8.85 -4.76 17.18
CA ARG A 318 9.45 -3.47 17.56
C ARG A 318 8.40 -2.41 17.85
N GLN A 319 8.69 -1.55 18.82
CA GLN A 319 7.92 -0.33 19.09
C GLN A 319 8.64 0.87 18.49
N THR A 320 8.01 1.53 17.53
CA THR A 320 8.52 2.74 16.87
C THR A 320 7.36 3.66 16.51
N ASP A 321 7.65 4.94 16.25
CA ASP A 321 6.63 5.95 15.93
C ASP A 321 6.06 5.82 14.50
N ARG A 322 6.73 5.03 13.64
CA ARG A 322 6.33 4.78 12.26
C ARG A 322 6.44 3.31 11.91
N ALA A 323 5.73 2.86 10.88
CA ALA A 323 5.83 1.49 10.37
C ALA A 323 7.23 1.23 9.76
N THR A 324 7.78 0.04 10.01
CA THR A 324 9.07 -0.44 9.50
C THR A 324 8.99 -1.93 9.16
N SER A 325 10.09 -2.53 8.66
CA SER A 325 10.13 -3.99 8.45
C SER A 325 10.02 -4.77 9.76
N GLY A 326 10.50 -4.23 10.88
CA GLY A 326 10.51 -4.92 12.18
C GLY A 326 9.33 -4.63 13.11
N THR A 327 8.29 -3.96 12.62
CA THR A 327 7.05 -3.66 13.39
C THR A 327 5.80 -4.46 13.02
N PRO A 328 5.73 -5.29 11.95
CA PRO A 328 4.46 -5.74 11.40
C PRO A 328 3.64 -6.53 12.41
N PHE A 329 4.25 -7.40 13.22
CA PHE A 329 3.51 -8.21 14.18
C PHE A 329 3.03 -7.42 15.39
N ARG A 330 3.75 -6.36 15.78
CA ARG A 330 3.24 -5.42 16.80
C ARG A 330 2.03 -4.64 16.27
N GLN A 331 2.08 -4.22 15.01
CA GLN A 331 0.96 -3.55 14.35
C GLN A 331 -0.25 -4.49 14.20
N LEU A 332 -0.04 -5.76 13.87
CA LEU A 332 -1.10 -6.78 13.83
C LEU A 332 -1.68 -7.04 15.23
N ALA A 333 -0.85 -7.06 16.27
CA ALA A 333 -1.30 -7.20 17.65
C ALA A 333 -2.19 -6.01 18.07
N GLN A 334 -1.78 -4.78 17.72
CA GLN A 334 -2.60 -3.57 17.94
C GLN A 334 -3.90 -3.60 17.14
N LEU A 335 -3.88 -4.09 15.90
CA LEU A 335 -5.09 -4.26 15.10
C LEU A 335 -6.05 -5.28 15.76
N CYS A 336 -5.52 -6.38 16.29
CA CYS A 336 -6.32 -7.34 17.05
C CYS A 336 -6.95 -6.71 18.30
N ASP A 337 -6.20 -5.85 19.02
CA ASP A 337 -6.72 -5.10 20.17
C ASP A 337 -7.90 -4.20 19.75
N VAL A 338 -7.76 -3.46 18.66
CA VAL A 338 -8.83 -2.61 18.08
C VAL A 338 -10.03 -3.44 17.64
N GLN A 339 -9.80 -4.61 17.05
CA GLN A 339 -10.85 -5.54 16.61
C GLN A 339 -11.44 -6.37 17.77
N SER A 340 -10.97 -6.18 19.00
CA SER A 340 -11.42 -6.94 20.18
C SER A 340 -11.31 -8.47 19.99
N ARG A 341 -10.21 -8.92 19.36
CA ARG A 341 -9.93 -10.33 19.08
C ARG A 341 -8.59 -10.76 19.67
N ALA A 342 -8.44 -12.06 19.92
CA ALA A 342 -7.18 -12.61 20.39
C ALA A 342 -6.08 -12.55 19.30
N PHE A 343 -4.87 -12.20 19.72
CA PHE A 343 -3.67 -12.24 18.88
C PHE A 343 -2.95 -13.59 19.06
N HIS A 344 -3.11 -14.49 18.09
CA HIS A 344 -2.45 -15.79 18.09
C HIS A 344 -1.22 -15.73 17.19
N TYR A 345 -0.04 -15.57 17.79
CA TYR A 345 1.22 -15.46 17.07
C TYR A 345 2.22 -16.52 17.55
N ALA A 346 2.86 -17.19 16.58
CA ALA A 346 3.97 -18.09 16.81
C ALA A 346 5.15 -17.72 15.92
N CYS A 347 6.34 -17.62 16.51
CA CYS A 347 7.58 -17.33 15.81
C CYS A 347 8.56 -18.50 16.00
N PHE A 348 8.93 -19.15 14.90
CA PHE A 348 9.83 -20.30 14.86
C PHE A 348 11.14 -19.91 14.18
N GLY A 349 12.28 -20.31 14.75
CA GLY A 349 13.61 -19.99 14.21
C GLY A 349 14.22 -18.74 14.80
N VAL A 350 13.64 -18.20 15.88
CA VAL A 350 14.08 -16.94 16.48
C VAL A 350 15.51 -17.08 16.98
N SER A 351 16.40 -16.19 16.53
CA SER A 351 17.75 -16.14 17.04
C SER A 351 17.81 -15.26 18.28
N ARG A 352 18.17 -15.84 19.43
CA ARG A 352 18.34 -15.06 20.67
C ARG A 352 19.40 -13.98 20.55
N ALA A 353 20.42 -14.20 19.72
CA ALA A 353 21.47 -13.21 19.46
C ALA A 353 20.97 -12.00 18.65
N ALA A 354 19.91 -12.15 17.86
CA ALA A 354 19.35 -11.08 17.02
C ALA A 354 18.26 -10.26 17.73
N ASN A 355 17.77 -10.71 18.89
CA ASN A 355 16.61 -10.14 19.57
C ASN A 355 16.97 -9.59 20.95
N THR A 356 16.80 -8.28 21.15
CA THR A 356 17.04 -7.62 22.44
C THR A 356 16.05 -8.08 23.52
N GLN A 357 16.42 -7.95 24.80
CA GLN A 357 15.55 -8.29 25.93
C GLN A 357 14.19 -7.58 25.90
N ALA A 358 14.10 -6.39 25.29
CA ALA A 358 12.83 -5.68 25.13
C ALA A 358 11.84 -6.44 24.24
N LEU A 359 12.32 -7.03 23.14
CA LEU A 359 11.49 -7.83 22.23
C LEU A 359 11.01 -9.12 22.91
N TRP A 360 11.87 -9.76 23.69
CA TRP A 360 11.49 -10.94 24.50
C TRP A 360 10.40 -10.62 25.52
N ARG A 361 10.49 -9.46 26.19
CA ARG A 361 9.44 -9.01 27.11
C ARG A 361 8.12 -8.74 26.39
N GLU A 362 8.16 -8.12 25.21
CA GLU A 362 6.96 -7.90 24.40
C GLU A 362 6.33 -9.23 23.96
N ALA A 363 7.14 -10.17 23.46
CA ALA A 363 6.67 -11.50 23.08
C ALA A 363 6.01 -12.24 24.27
N GLN A 364 6.62 -12.16 25.45
CA GLN A 364 6.06 -12.76 26.67
C GLN A 364 4.77 -12.07 27.11
N TRP A 365 4.71 -10.73 27.08
CA TRP A 365 3.52 -9.95 27.40
C TRP A 365 2.34 -10.30 26.48
N ARG A 366 2.63 -10.48 25.18
CA ARG A 366 1.65 -10.85 24.14
C ARG A 366 1.36 -12.35 24.10
N ASN A 367 1.97 -13.16 24.98
CA ASN A 367 1.83 -14.61 25.02
C ASN A 367 2.14 -15.30 23.68
N VAL A 368 3.20 -14.85 23.01
CA VAL A 368 3.69 -15.39 21.74
C VAL A 368 4.27 -16.78 21.96
N THR A 369 3.99 -17.71 21.07
CA THR A 369 4.69 -19.01 21.03
C THR A 369 6.03 -18.81 20.34
N VAL A 370 7.14 -18.96 21.06
CA VAL A 370 8.48 -18.76 20.50
C VAL A 370 9.25 -20.08 20.51
N VAL A 371 9.85 -20.42 19.38
CA VAL A 371 10.82 -21.51 19.23
C VAL A 371 12.09 -20.94 18.65
N GLU A 372 13.21 -21.13 19.36
CA GLU A 372 14.52 -20.62 18.95
C GLU A 372 15.12 -21.45 17.81
N ASP A 373 16.06 -20.85 17.09
CA ASP A 373 16.82 -21.50 15.99
C ASP A 373 17.43 -22.86 16.40
N LEU A 374 17.97 -22.96 17.62
CA LEU A 374 18.56 -24.19 18.17
C LEU A 374 17.55 -25.33 18.37
N ASP A 375 16.28 -25.02 18.66
CA ASP A 375 15.26 -25.98 19.07
C ASP A 375 14.31 -26.37 17.92
N CYS A 376 14.42 -25.72 16.77
CA CYS A 376 13.54 -25.92 15.62
C CYS A 376 13.50 -27.36 15.08
N HIS A 377 14.55 -28.16 15.32
CA HIS A 377 14.61 -29.55 14.88
C HIS A 377 13.55 -30.45 15.56
N ASP A 378 13.12 -30.11 16.78
CA ASP A 378 12.14 -30.88 17.57
C ASP A 378 10.77 -30.16 17.68
N ALA A 379 10.56 -29.10 16.89
CA ALA A 379 9.44 -28.18 17.06
C ALA A 379 8.12 -28.60 16.38
N LEU A 380 8.05 -29.80 15.79
CA LEU A 380 6.84 -30.28 15.11
C LEU A 380 5.63 -30.44 16.04
N ALA A 381 5.87 -30.80 17.30
CA ALA A 381 4.80 -30.92 18.29
C ALA A 381 4.19 -29.55 18.62
N GLN A 382 5.05 -28.54 18.83
CA GLN A 382 4.66 -27.15 19.08
C GLN A 382 3.91 -26.57 17.88
N MET A 383 4.39 -26.84 16.66
CA MET A 383 3.71 -26.46 15.41
C MET A 383 2.30 -27.06 15.34
N THR A 384 2.16 -28.36 15.58
CA THR A 384 0.86 -29.06 15.55
C THR A 384 -0.08 -28.51 16.62
N GLN A 385 0.39 -28.32 17.85
CA GLN A 385 -0.39 -27.72 18.94
C GLN A 385 -0.86 -26.31 18.62
N PHE A 386 -0.08 -25.52 17.87
CA PHE A 386 -0.49 -24.20 17.45
C PHE A 386 -1.57 -24.26 16.35
N ILE A 387 -1.39 -25.13 15.35
CA ILE A 387 -2.37 -25.38 14.28
C ILE A 387 -3.73 -25.79 14.86
N ASP A 388 -3.76 -26.61 15.92
CA ASP A 388 -4.99 -27.10 16.53
C ASP A 388 -5.80 -26.01 17.24
N LYS A 389 -5.17 -24.93 17.69
CA LYS A 389 -5.80 -23.85 18.48
C LYS A 389 -6.58 -22.83 17.65
N VAL A 390 -6.40 -22.81 16.33
CA VAL A 390 -6.92 -21.76 15.46
C VAL A 390 -7.76 -22.32 14.32
N ASP A 391 -8.63 -21.51 13.73
CA ASP A 391 -9.52 -21.90 12.62
C ASP A 391 -8.85 -21.67 11.26
N LYS A 392 -8.13 -20.54 11.13
CA LYS A 392 -7.43 -20.12 9.92
C LYS A 392 -5.96 -19.86 10.21
N ILE A 393 -5.11 -20.07 9.22
CA ILE A 393 -3.68 -19.83 9.34
C ILE A 393 -3.21 -18.83 8.27
N TYR A 394 -2.43 -17.87 8.73
CA TYR A 394 -1.55 -17.04 7.94
C TYR A 394 -0.09 -17.46 8.21
N LEU A 395 0.59 -17.95 7.18
CA LEU A 395 2.00 -18.32 7.22
C LEU A 395 2.85 -17.19 6.65
N THR A 396 3.89 -16.78 7.34
CA THR A 396 4.87 -15.80 6.82
C THR A 396 6.26 -16.37 7.04
N ILE A 397 7.08 -16.32 6.00
CA ILE A 397 8.44 -16.85 6.05
C ILE A 397 9.38 -15.72 5.65
N ASP A 398 10.07 -15.20 6.67
CA ASP A 398 11.26 -14.41 6.45
C ASP A 398 12.37 -15.33 5.97
N LEU A 399 12.95 -15.00 4.81
CA LEU A 399 14.02 -15.81 4.25
C LEU A 399 15.31 -15.67 5.05
N ASP A 400 15.44 -14.66 5.90
CA ASP A 400 16.56 -14.52 6.82
C ASP A 400 16.59 -15.56 7.94
N VAL A 401 15.50 -16.31 8.15
CA VAL A 401 15.48 -17.50 9.02
C VAL A 401 16.46 -18.57 8.53
N LEU A 402 16.72 -18.62 7.22
CA LEU A 402 17.61 -19.59 6.62
C LEU A 402 19.08 -19.25 6.90
N PRO A 403 19.95 -20.25 7.04
CA PRO A 403 21.38 -20.00 7.21
C PRO A 403 21.97 -19.20 6.05
N VAL A 404 22.95 -18.33 6.33
CA VAL A 404 23.64 -17.49 5.35
C VAL A 404 24.21 -18.26 4.15
N TRP A 405 24.58 -19.53 4.30
CA TRP A 405 25.08 -20.35 3.18
C TRP A 405 23.97 -20.87 2.25
N GLU A 406 22.71 -20.86 2.68
CA GLU A 406 21.54 -21.18 1.84
C GLU A 406 20.83 -19.90 1.35
N MET A 407 20.82 -18.85 2.17
CA MET A 407 20.16 -17.58 1.88
C MET A 407 21.06 -16.38 2.23
N PRO A 408 22.11 -16.12 1.44
CA PRO A 408 22.93 -14.91 1.62
C PRO A 408 22.19 -13.63 1.19
N ALA A 409 21.13 -13.79 0.38
CA ALA A 409 20.46 -12.73 -0.35
C ALA A 409 19.30 -12.08 0.42
N VAL A 410 19.57 -11.58 1.63
CA VAL A 410 18.58 -10.92 2.51
C VAL A 410 19.17 -9.67 3.15
N SER A 411 18.38 -8.84 3.83
CA SER A 411 18.91 -7.67 4.54
C SER A 411 19.84 -8.07 5.69
N ALA A 412 19.48 -9.07 6.50
CA ALA A 412 20.21 -9.50 7.68
C ALA A 412 20.46 -11.03 7.70
N PRO A 413 21.47 -11.55 6.97
CA PRO A 413 21.67 -12.99 6.85
C PRO A 413 21.95 -13.66 8.20
N ALA A 414 21.20 -14.72 8.54
CA ALA A 414 21.40 -15.44 9.78
C ALA A 414 22.71 -16.25 9.77
N ALA A 415 23.55 -16.04 10.78
CA ALA A 415 24.81 -16.75 10.92
C ALA A 415 24.63 -18.25 11.18
N LEU A 416 23.55 -18.63 11.90
CA LEU A 416 23.18 -20.01 12.18
C LEU A 416 21.94 -20.41 11.39
N GLY A 417 20.80 -19.76 11.65
CA GLY A 417 19.53 -20.01 10.99
C GLY A 417 18.99 -21.44 11.14
N VAL A 418 17.89 -21.71 10.45
CA VAL A 418 17.22 -23.00 10.37
C VAL A 418 17.36 -23.51 8.93
N PRO A 419 18.06 -24.63 8.68
CA PRO A 419 18.24 -25.15 7.32
C PRO A 419 16.91 -25.38 6.60
N LEU A 420 16.87 -25.14 5.29
CA LEU A 420 15.66 -25.21 4.45
C LEU A 420 14.91 -26.53 4.64
N ILE A 421 15.63 -27.65 4.77
CA ILE A 421 15.00 -28.97 4.98
C ILE A 421 14.16 -29.02 6.27
N GLN A 422 14.59 -28.33 7.32
CA GLN A 422 13.86 -28.25 8.58
C GLN A 422 12.70 -27.26 8.47
N VAL A 423 12.88 -26.11 7.80
CA VAL A 423 11.77 -25.21 7.47
C VAL A 423 10.67 -25.95 6.71
N LEU A 424 11.02 -26.70 5.67
CA LEU A 424 10.09 -27.51 4.88
C LEU A 424 9.34 -28.55 5.73
N ARG A 425 10.02 -29.21 6.67
CA ARG A 425 9.38 -30.14 7.61
C ARG A 425 8.39 -29.44 8.52
N LEU A 426 8.72 -28.26 9.03
CA LEU A 426 7.85 -27.47 9.90
C LEU A 426 6.60 -26.96 9.18
N ILE A 427 6.72 -26.51 7.92
CA ILE A 427 5.59 -25.93 7.19
C ILE A 427 4.72 -26.97 6.46
N GLU A 428 5.18 -28.22 6.29
CA GLU A 428 4.36 -29.28 5.69
C GLU A 428 3.00 -29.48 6.40
N PRO A 429 2.94 -29.68 7.73
CA PRO A 429 1.65 -29.82 8.43
C PRO A 429 0.81 -28.54 8.33
N VAL A 430 1.42 -27.36 8.27
CA VAL A 430 0.71 -26.09 8.07
C VAL A 430 0.00 -26.08 6.72
N CYS A 431 0.73 -26.39 5.63
CA CYS A 431 0.21 -26.40 4.26
C CYS A 431 -0.89 -27.46 4.05
N ARG A 432 -0.78 -28.60 4.75
CA ARG A 432 -1.73 -29.72 4.64
C ARG A 432 -2.89 -29.67 5.64
N SER A 433 -2.90 -28.70 6.55
CA SER A 433 -3.91 -28.58 7.62
C SER A 433 -5.34 -28.35 7.12
N GLY A 434 -5.50 -27.85 5.88
CA GLY A 434 -6.77 -27.30 5.38
C GLY A 434 -7.13 -25.93 5.97
N LYS A 435 -6.34 -25.42 6.93
CA LYS A 435 -6.56 -24.14 7.61
C LYS A 435 -5.78 -22.98 6.98
N LEU A 436 -4.71 -23.26 6.24
CA LEU A 436 -3.88 -22.24 5.57
C LEU A 436 -4.69 -21.44 4.54
N GLN A 437 -4.80 -20.13 4.73
CA GLN A 437 -5.52 -19.20 3.85
C GLN A 437 -4.59 -18.21 3.13
N ALA A 438 -3.47 -17.89 3.77
CA ALA A 438 -2.52 -16.90 3.29
C ALA A 438 -1.09 -17.36 3.59
N ALA A 439 -0.16 -17.13 2.66
CA ALA A 439 1.26 -17.39 2.82
C ALA A 439 2.10 -16.28 2.19
N ASP A 440 3.20 -15.87 2.79
CA ASP A 440 4.19 -15.02 2.12
C ASP A 440 5.64 -15.42 2.33
N LEU A 441 6.46 -15.00 1.37
CA LEU A 441 7.92 -15.10 1.39
C LEU A 441 8.48 -13.68 1.31
N VAL A 442 9.29 -13.26 2.27
CA VAL A 442 9.77 -11.88 2.40
C VAL A 442 11.29 -11.81 2.55
N GLU A 443 11.83 -10.59 2.57
CA GLU A 443 13.24 -10.21 2.71
C GLU A 443 14.19 -10.68 1.60
N PHE A 444 13.70 -11.39 0.57
CA PHE A 444 14.54 -11.72 -0.58
C PHE A 444 15.07 -10.46 -1.25
N ASN A 445 16.38 -10.27 -1.21
CA ASN A 445 17.06 -9.11 -1.77
C ASN A 445 17.95 -9.54 -2.96
N PRO A 446 17.47 -9.35 -4.21
CA PRO A 446 18.20 -9.78 -5.41
C PRO A 446 19.55 -9.07 -5.60
N ARG A 447 19.84 -7.98 -4.90
CA ARG A 447 21.15 -7.30 -4.97
C ARG A 447 22.27 -8.09 -4.32
N PHE A 448 21.93 -9.00 -3.41
CA PHE A 448 22.88 -9.86 -2.70
C PHE A 448 22.80 -11.31 -3.16
N ASP A 449 22.07 -11.58 -4.26
CA ASP A 449 22.01 -12.90 -4.84
C ASP A 449 23.11 -13.11 -5.87
N GLU A 450 23.85 -14.21 -5.73
CA GLU A 450 24.91 -14.61 -6.64
C GLU A 450 24.37 -15.63 -7.64
N ASP A 451 24.33 -15.26 -8.92
CA ASP A 451 23.89 -16.13 -10.03
C ASP A 451 22.49 -16.77 -9.83
N GLY A 452 21.60 -16.08 -9.11
CA GLY A 452 20.25 -16.56 -8.84
C GLY A 452 20.19 -17.75 -7.87
N ALA A 453 21.27 -18.06 -7.15
CA ALA A 453 21.34 -19.23 -6.28
C ALA A 453 20.33 -19.14 -5.13
N ALA A 454 20.28 -18.01 -4.46
CA ALA A 454 19.34 -17.77 -3.37
C ALA A 454 17.90 -17.63 -3.89
N ALA A 455 17.70 -17.01 -5.07
CA ALA A 455 16.38 -16.98 -5.72
C ALA A 455 15.82 -18.39 -5.97
N ARG A 456 16.67 -19.35 -6.36
CA ARG A 456 16.25 -20.76 -6.54
C ARG A 456 15.86 -21.43 -5.22
N VAL A 457 16.53 -21.11 -4.12
CA VAL A 457 16.20 -21.59 -2.77
C VAL A 457 14.84 -21.06 -2.33
N ALA A 458 14.61 -19.75 -2.43
CA ALA A 458 13.33 -19.13 -2.11
C ALA A 458 12.19 -19.60 -3.05
N ALA A 459 12.45 -19.70 -4.35
CA ALA A 459 11.49 -20.25 -5.30
C ALA A 459 11.14 -21.71 -4.99
N ARG A 460 12.10 -22.53 -4.57
CA ARG A 460 11.86 -23.92 -4.16
C ARG A 460 10.89 -24.02 -2.99
N LEU A 461 10.97 -23.08 -2.05
CA LEU A 461 10.06 -22.97 -0.91
C LEU A 461 8.64 -22.58 -1.36
N GLY A 462 8.50 -21.52 -2.16
CA GLY A 462 7.20 -21.07 -2.70
C GLY A 462 6.53 -22.14 -3.57
N TRP A 463 7.33 -22.84 -4.38
CA TRP A 463 6.88 -24.00 -5.14
C TRP A 463 6.33 -25.10 -4.22
N GLN A 464 7.04 -25.40 -3.12
CA GLN A 464 6.63 -26.47 -2.20
C GLN A 464 5.33 -26.15 -1.48
N ILE A 465 5.18 -24.89 -1.06
CA ILE A 465 3.93 -24.37 -0.46
C ILE A 465 2.78 -24.59 -1.44
N ALA A 466 2.88 -24.09 -2.68
CA ALA A 466 1.82 -24.22 -3.68
C ALA A 466 1.45 -25.70 -3.98
N HIS A 467 2.43 -26.60 -3.98
CA HIS A 467 2.21 -28.04 -4.16
C HIS A 467 1.47 -28.69 -2.98
N TRP A 468 1.82 -28.34 -1.74
CA TRP A 468 1.22 -28.93 -0.53
C TRP A 468 -0.11 -28.31 -0.12
N TRP A 469 -0.39 -27.10 -0.58
CA TRP A 469 -1.50 -26.28 -0.12
C TRP A 469 -2.87 -26.76 -0.63
N ARG A 470 -3.39 -27.84 -0.07
CA ARG A 470 -4.60 -28.52 -0.57
C ARG A 470 -5.87 -27.77 -0.23
#